data_AF-X1QEC9-F1
#
_entry.id   AF-X1QEC9-F1
#
_cell.length_a   1.000
_cell.length_b   1.000
_cell.length_c   1.000
_cell.angle_alpha   90.00
_cell.angle_beta   90.00
_cell.angle_gamma   90.00
#
_symmetry.space_group_name_H-M   'P 1'
#
loop_
_entity.id
_entity.type
_entity.pdbx_description
1 polymer ?
#
loop_
_entity_poly.entity_id
_entity_poly.type
_entity_poly.pdbx_seq_one_letter_code
_entity_poly.pdbx_strand_id
1 'polypeptide(L)'
;SESGDLSLCTNNDGQNIDHWWTGGFGSDQSGVGYADGTVHLAIVTYEEATNAYTFYHLDGGAAAAHGSGGALDWSGEWDETLDYGLRLGSHRNATIREDEEPDFFPDLDGQIDMFAIWNRALATSEMPEIAEYSPGLVGQATNPSPAGDDVCPNVVLSWTAGEYAETHNVYFGTDEAKVTDANTTEQLGVLVSPVEGQTENYYPTGGTLDLDFGQTYYWRIDEVNGPSDPNKGDVWWFTVEPYSIQIPNTSITATADSTSAGGPEKTL
;
A
#
# COMPACT_ATOMS: atom_id res chain seq x y z
N SER A 1 -12.20 -32.57 10.61
CA SER A 1 -11.58 -31.48 9.84
C SER A 1 -10.35 -32.07 9.21
N GLU A 2 -10.32 -32.11 7.88
CA GLU A 2 -9.22 -32.60 7.06
C GLU A 2 -8.11 -31.54 7.03
N SER A 3 -6.83 -31.91 7.07
CA SER A 3 -5.75 -30.94 6.85
C SER A 3 -4.57 -31.60 6.19
N GLY A 4 -4.13 -30.99 5.10
CA GLY A 4 -2.83 -31.23 4.50
C GLY A 4 -1.89 -30.04 4.70
N ASP A 5 -0.58 -30.27 4.52
CA ASP A 5 0.41 -29.20 4.51
C ASP A 5 0.42 -28.55 3.11
N LEU A 6 -0.01 -27.29 3.01
CA LEU A 6 0.20 -26.49 1.79
C LEU A 6 1.68 -26.09 1.75
N SER A 7 2.47 -26.84 0.98
CA SER A 7 3.86 -26.48 0.70
C SER A 7 3.94 -25.71 -0.61
N LEU A 8 4.71 -24.63 -0.62
CA LEU A 8 5.08 -23.89 -1.82
C LEU A 8 6.60 -24.02 -1.95
N CYS A 9 7.05 -24.81 -2.91
CA CYS A 9 8.48 -25.01 -3.18
C CYS A 9 8.79 -24.65 -4.63
N THR A 10 10.06 -24.32 -4.89
CA THR A 10 10.63 -24.19 -6.23
C THR A 10 11.64 -25.32 -6.41
N ASN A 11 11.34 -26.30 -7.26
CA ASN A 11 12.32 -27.34 -7.60
C ASN A 11 13.57 -26.73 -8.28
N ASN A 12 14.66 -27.49 -8.37
CA ASN A 12 16.04 -27.13 -8.80
C ASN A 12 16.19 -26.35 -10.14
N ASP A 13 15.08 -26.12 -10.85
CA ASP A 13 14.98 -25.42 -12.13
C ASP A 13 14.20 -24.09 -12.01
N GLY A 14 13.69 -23.77 -10.81
CA GLY A 14 12.91 -22.56 -10.48
C GLY A 14 11.50 -22.51 -11.06
N GLN A 15 10.99 -23.61 -11.62
CA GLN A 15 9.88 -23.55 -12.59
C GLN A 15 8.58 -24.22 -12.17
N ASN A 16 8.51 -24.83 -10.98
CA ASN A 16 7.31 -25.52 -10.51
C ASN A 16 6.87 -24.96 -9.16
N ILE A 17 5.57 -24.69 -9.01
CA ILE A 17 4.90 -24.64 -7.70
C ILE A 17 4.23 -26.00 -7.55
N ASP A 18 4.81 -26.83 -6.69
CA ASP A 18 4.33 -28.19 -6.46
C ASP A 18 3.54 -28.27 -5.16
N HIS A 19 2.36 -28.89 -5.21
CA HIS A 19 1.68 -29.38 -4.01
C HIS A 19 1.77 -30.91 -4.05
N TRP A 20 2.38 -31.53 -3.04
CA TRP A 20 2.40 -32.99 -2.95
C TRP A 20 1.73 -33.47 -1.68
N TRP A 21 0.82 -34.42 -1.87
CA TRP A 21 0.51 -35.43 -0.86
C TRP A 21 0.70 -36.81 -1.50
N THR A 22 1.20 -37.75 -0.73
CA THR A 22 1.51 -39.13 -1.13
C THR A 22 0.44 -39.73 -2.06
N GLY A 23 0.86 -40.32 -3.18
CA GLY A 23 0.01 -41.22 -3.98
C GLY A 23 -0.56 -40.70 -5.30
N GLY A 24 -0.38 -39.44 -5.69
CA GLY A 24 -0.49 -39.05 -7.10
C GLY A 24 -1.05 -37.68 -7.42
N PHE A 25 -0.45 -37.10 -8.46
CA PHE A 25 -0.76 -35.84 -9.16
C PHE A 25 -0.31 -34.56 -8.46
N GLY A 26 1.00 -34.29 -8.52
CA GLY A 26 1.49 -32.91 -8.59
C GLY A 26 1.08 -32.32 -9.93
N SER A 27 0.73 -31.03 -9.95
CA SER A 27 0.50 -30.34 -11.22
C SER A 27 1.85 -29.89 -11.77
N ASP A 28 2.40 -30.64 -12.73
CA ASP A 28 3.56 -30.22 -13.50
C ASP A 28 3.19 -28.99 -14.35
N GLN A 29 3.25 -27.78 -13.78
CA GLN A 29 3.05 -26.53 -14.51
C GLN A 29 4.32 -26.07 -15.19
N SER A 30 5.00 -26.99 -15.89
CA SER A 30 6.15 -26.67 -16.71
C SER A 30 5.75 -25.63 -17.76
N GLY A 31 6.33 -24.43 -17.71
CA GLY A 31 6.21 -23.43 -18.77
C GLY A 31 5.67 -22.05 -18.38
N VAL A 32 5.27 -21.81 -17.13
CA VAL A 32 4.84 -20.47 -16.70
C VAL A 32 6.00 -19.55 -16.28
N GLY A 33 7.17 -20.11 -15.95
CA GLY A 33 8.40 -19.32 -15.80
C GLY A 33 8.38 -18.33 -14.63
N TYR A 34 8.19 -18.82 -13.40
CA TYR A 34 8.17 -17.97 -12.20
C TYR A 34 9.56 -17.56 -11.70
N ALA A 35 10.61 -18.36 -11.93
CA ALA A 35 11.99 -17.99 -11.64
C ALA A 35 12.63 -17.15 -12.75
N ASP A 36 11.96 -16.07 -13.13
CA ASP A 36 12.46 -15.07 -14.07
C ASP A 36 13.07 -13.84 -13.37
N GLY A 37 13.07 -13.84 -12.04
CA GLY A 37 13.56 -12.74 -11.21
C GLY A 37 12.55 -11.60 -11.03
N THR A 38 11.29 -11.81 -11.43
CA THR A 38 10.20 -10.84 -11.22
C THR A 38 9.25 -11.31 -10.11
N VAL A 39 8.38 -10.40 -9.65
CA VAL A 39 7.38 -10.69 -8.62
C VAL A 39 6.13 -11.25 -9.28
N HIS A 40 5.61 -12.35 -8.73
CA HIS A 40 4.41 -13.03 -9.23
C HIS A 40 3.36 -13.12 -8.12
N LEU A 41 2.07 -13.02 -8.51
CA LEU A 41 0.96 -13.38 -7.63
C LEU A 41 0.52 -14.82 -7.94
N ALA A 42 0.67 -15.70 -6.95
CA ALA A 42 0.19 -17.08 -6.99
C ALA A 42 -1.01 -17.22 -6.05
N ILE A 43 -2.11 -17.80 -6.55
CA ILE A 43 -3.33 -18.04 -5.77
C ILE A 43 -3.70 -19.50 -5.86
N VAL A 44 -3.99 -20.12 -4.71
CA VAL A 44 -4.51 -21.48 -4.62
C VAL A 44 -5.87 -21.43 -3.96
N THR A 45 -6.89 -22.02 -4.59
CA THR A 45 -8.22 -22.18 -4.02
C THR A 45 -8.52 -23.65 -3.75
N TYR A 46 -9.38 -23.90 -2.77
CA TYR A 46 -9.95 -25.20 -2.46
C TYR A 46 -11.48 -25.12 -2.51
N GLU A 47 -12.11 -26.06 -3.22
CA GLU A 47 -13.56 -26.21 -3.27
C GLU A 47 -13.97 -27.53 -2.63
N GLU A 48 -14.63 -27.45 -1.47
CA GLU A 48 -15.07 -28.61 -0.68
C GLU A 48 -16.08 -29.46 -1.46
N ALA A 49 -16.97 -28.83 -2.24
CA ALA A 49 -18.02 -29.55 -2.96
C ALA A 49 -17.46 -30.53 -4.00
N THR A 50 -16.27 -30.26 -4.53
CA THR A 50 -15.59 -31.07 -5.54
C THR A 50 -14.32 -31.73 -5.01
N ASN A 51 -13.92 -31.41 -3.79
CA ASN A 51 -12.62 -31.75 -3.19
C ASN A 51 -11.45 -31.42 -4.15
N ALA A 52 -11.50 -30.24 -4.76
CA ALA A 52 -10.56 -29.85 -5.81
C ALA A 52 -9.76 -28.61 -5.42
N TYR A 53 -8.45 -28.67 -5.66
CA TYR A 53 -7.56 -27.52 -5.60
C TYR A 53 -7.35 -26.95 -7.00
N THR A 54 -7.38 -25.62 -7.12
CA THR A 54 -7.07 -24.92 -8.37
C THR A 54 -5.99 -23.88 -8.12
N PHE A 55 -4.96 -23.91 -8.97
CA PHE A 55 -3.92 -22.89 -8.98
C PHE A 55 -4.26 -21.81 -10.00
N TYR A 56 -4.00 -20.55 -9.67
CA TYR A 56 -4.16 -19.41 -10.55
C TYR A 56 -2.90 -18.55 -10.59
N HIS A 57 -2.60 -18.02 -11.76
CA HIS A 57 -1.68 -16.90 -11.94
C HIS A 57 -2.34 -15.78 -12.71
N LEU A 58 -1.76 -14.58 -12.65
CA LEU A 58 -2.18 -13.49 -13.53
C LEU A 58 -1.38 -13.52 -14.84
N ASP A 59 -2.07 -13.70 -15.97
CA ASP A 59 -1.53 -13.57 -17.32
C ASP A 59 -2.12 -12.31 -17.95
N GLY A 60 -1.28 -11.32 -18.23
CA GLY A 60 -1.73 -10.02 -18.76
C GLY A 60 -2.77 -9.31 -17.87
N GLY A 61 -2.73 -9.53 -16.55
CA GLY A 61 -3.67 -8.95 -15.57
C GLY A 61 -4.95 -9.75 -15.35
N ALA A 62 -5.16 -10.88 -16.03
CA ALA A 62 -6.32 -11.75 -15.82
C ALA A 62 -5.92 -13.06 -15.13
N ALA A 63 -6.76 -13.57 -14.24
CA ALA A 63 -6.52 -14.85 -13.60
C ALA A 63 -6.70 -16.02 -14.59
N ALA A 64 -5.62 -16.73 -14.86
CA ALA A 64 -5.59 -17.97 -15.62
C ALA A 64 -5.45 -19.16 -14.66
N ALA A 65 -6.32 -20.16 -14.82
CA ALA A 65 -6.28 -21.39 -14.02
C ALA A 65 -5.31 -22.41 -14.61
N HIS A 66 -4.54 -23.08 -13.75
CA HIS A 66 -3.53 -24.07 -14.14
C HIS A 66 -3.79 -25.39 -13.42
N GLY A 67 -4.40 -26.32 -14.17
CA GLY A 67 -4.72 -27.67 -13.70
C GLY A 67 -5.87 -27.72 -12.68
N SER A 68 -6.53 -28.88 -12.61
CA SER A 68 -7.42 -29.25 -11.52
C SER A 68 -6.84 -30.50 -10.86
N GLY A 69 -6.28 -30.37 -9.66
CA GLY A 69 -5.88 -31.53 -8.86
C GLY A 69 -7.12 -32.34 -8.44
N GLY A 70 -7.07 -33.66 -8.58
CA GLY A 70 -8.14 -34.56 -8.13
C GLY A 70 -8.17 -34.70 -6.59
N ALA A 71 -9.21 -35.37 -6.09
CA ALA A 71 -9.43 -35.60 -4.66
C ALA A 71 -8.23 -36.31 -3.98
N LEU A 72 -7.70 -35.70 -2.91
CA LEU A 72 -6.73 -36.31 -1.99
C LEU A 72 -7.44 -36.53 -0.64
N ASP A 73 -7.59 -37.78 -0.19
CA ASP A 73 -8.11 -38.12 1.14
C ASP A 73 -7.11 -39.02 1.86
N TRP A 74 -6.48 -38.44 2.88
CA TRP A 74 -5.49 -39.10 3.74
C TRP A 74 -5.77 -38.84 5.23
N SER A 75 -7.04 -38.63 5.56
CA SER A 75 -7.53 -38.44 6.93
C SER A 75 -7.09 -39.52 7.94
N GLY A 76 -6.67 -40.70 7.46
CA GLY A 76 -6.19 -41.82 8.27
C GLY A 76 -4.74 -41.72 8.78
N GLU A 77 -3.94 -40.75 8.32
CA GLU A 77 -2.53 -40.58 8.73
C GLU A 77 -2.30 -39.35 9.62
N TRP A 78 -3.38 -38.72 10.09
CA TRP A 78 -3.35 -37.59 11.01
C TRP A 78 -2.89 -38.03 12.41
N ASP A 79 -1.91 -37.32 12.98
CA ASP A 79 -1.46 -37.46 14.37
C ASP A 79 -1.63 -36.12 15.12
N GLU A 80 -2.76 -35.98 15.81
CA GLU A 80 -3.17 -34.80 16.57
C GLU A 80 -2.20 -34.42 17.70
N THR A 81 -1.19 -35.23 17.98
CA THR A 81 -0.17 -34.95 19.00
C THR A 81 0.97 -34.06 18.49
N LEU A 82 0.99 -33.73 17.19
CA LEU A 82 2.04 -32.95 16.53
C LEU A 82 1.63 -31.47 16.32
N ASP A 83 2.61 -30.56 16.27
CA ASP A 83 2.39 -29.12 16.08
C ASP A 83 2.25 -28.76 14.59
N TYR A 84 1.01 -28.51 14.18
CA TYR A 84 0.59 -28.16 12.82
C TYR A 84 0.55 -26.64 12.59
N GLY A 85 1.63 -25.93 12.89
CA GLY A 85 1.78 -24.52 12.54
C GLY A 85 1.90 -24.31 11.02
N LEU A 86 1.32 -23.21 10.53
CA LEU A 86 1.55 -22.71 9.16
C LEU A 86 3.04 -22.46 8.93
N ARG A 87 3.59 -22.94 7.81
CA ARG A 87 4.98 -22.73 7.41
C ARG A 87 5.01 -22.11 6.02
N LEU A 88 5.90 -21.14 5.84
CA LEU A 88 6.16 -20.50 4.55
C LEU A 88 7.61 -20.78 4.16
N GLY A 89 7.79 -21.30 2.95
CA GLY A 89 9.12 -21.52 2.35
C GLY A 89 9.91 -22.70 2.90
N SER A 90 9.32 -23.57 3.72
CA SER A 90 9.95 -24.83 4.14
C SER A 90 8.90 -25.91 4.33
N HIS A 91 9.21 -27.13 3.88
CA HIS A 91 8.39 -28.31 4.11
C HIS A 91 8.63 -28.87 5.52
N ARG A 92 7.66 -29.64 6.01
CA ARG A 92 7.80 -30.34 7.28
C ARG A 92 8.71 -31.57 7.11
N ASN A 93 10.03 -31.41 7.24
CA ASN A 93 10.97 -32.52 7.05
C ASN A 93 11.55 -33.15 8.32
N ALA A 94 10.82 -34.11 8.89
CA ALA A 94 11.46 -35.15 9.70
C ALA A 94 10.65 -36.45 9.80
N THR A 95 9.40 -36.51 9.31
CA THR A 95 8.48 -37.57 9.74
C THR A 95 7.70 -38.26 8.64
N ILE A 96 7.83 -37.86 7.37
CA ILE A 96 6.94 -38.41 6.34
C ILE A 96 7.41 -39.80 5.89
N ARG A 97 8.71 -40.08 5.71
CA ARG A 97 9.21 -41.46 5.57
C ARG A 97 10.67 -41.67 5.98
N GLU A 98 10.99 -42.88 6.46
CA GLU A 98 12.36 -43.31 6.79
C GLU A 98 13.24 -43.56 5.54
N ASP A 99 12.65 -43.58 4.34
CA ASP A 99 13.34 -43.88 3.07
C ASP A 99 13.65 -42.65 2.21
N GLU A 100 13.37 -41.43 2.70
CA GLU A 100 13.63 -40.18 1.99
C GLU A 100 14.84 -39.45 2.58
N GLU A 101 15.77 -39.01 1.73
CA GLU A 101 16.95 -38.25 2.15
C GLU A 101 16.54 -36.84 2.63
N PRO A 102 17.23 -36.25 3.64
CA PRO A 102 16.87 -34.96 4.24
C PRO A 102 16.75 -33.77 3.26
N ASP A 103 17.38 -33.87 2.09
CA ASP A 103 17.41 -32.83 1.06
C ASP A 103 16.51 -33.15 -0.14
N PHE A 104 15.59 -34.12 -0.02
CA PHE A 104 14.74 -34.55 -1.13
C PHE A 104 13.79 -33.44 -1.62
N PHE A 105 13.36 -32.55 -0.72
CA PHE A 105 12.65 -31.32 -1.08
C PHE A 105 13.52 -30.11 -0.72
N PRO A 106 13.83 -29.21 -1.65
CA PRO A 106 14.45 -27.94 -1.32
C PRO A 106 13.44 -26.99 -0.66
N ASP A 107 13.89 -26.27 0.36
CA ASP A 107 13.18 -25.08 0.85
C ASP A 107 13.01 -24.06 -0.29
N LEU A 108 12.04 -23.14 -0.15
CA LEU A 108 11.86 -22.06 -1.11
C LEU A 108 13.12 -21.20 -1.19
N ASP A 109 13.74 -21.19 -2.37
CA ASP A 109 14.80 -20.24 -2.71
C ASP A 109 14.19 -19.04 -3.44
N GLY A 110 13.77 -18.03 -2.66
CA GLY A 110 13.05 -16.85 -3.18
C GLY A 110 12.63 -15.86 -2.11
N GLN A 111 11.90 -14.83 -2.53
CA GLN A 111 11.30 -13.82 -1.63
C GLN A 111 9.79 -14.00 -1.60
N ILE A 112 9.22 -13.95 -0.40
CA ILE A 112 7.78 -13.79 -0.19
C ILE A 112 7.59 -12.37 0.35
N ASP A 113 6.82 -11.57 -0.37
CA ASP A 113 6.45 -10.22 0.07
C ASP A 113 5.11 -10.26 0.82
N MET A 114 4.11 -10.95 0.26
CA MET A 114 2.75 -11.02 0.78
C MET A 114 2.26 -12.46 0.95
N PHE A 115 1.57 -12.70 2.07
CA PHE A 115 0.84 -13.95 2.33
C PHE A 115 -0.52 -13.66 2.95
N ALA A 116 -1.58 -14.24 2.39
CA ALA A 116 -2.95 -14.11 2.89
C ALA A 116 -3.71 -15.44 2.75
N ILE A 117 -4.64 -15.68 3.67
CA ILE A 117 -5.56 -16.83 3.64
C ILE A 117 -6.98 -16.31 3.83
N TRP A 118 -7.90 -16.80 3.02
CA TRP A 118 -9.34 -16.57 3.16
C TRP A 118 -10.04 -17.85 3.60
N ASN A 119 -11.15 -17.70 4.32
CA ASN A 119 -12.05 -18.80 4.68
C ASN A 119 -13.09 -19.13 3.59
N ARG A 120 -12.82 -18.70 2.35
CA ARG A 120 -13.64 -18.94 1.16
C ARG A 120 -12.74 -19.03 -0.08
N ALA A 121 -13.22 -19.69 -1.12
CA ALA A 121 -12.62 -19.58 -2.44
C ALA A 121 -12.83 -18.16 -3.00
N LEU A 122 -11.78 -17.62 -3.64
CA LEU A 122 -11.85 -16.38 -4.41
C LEU A 122 -12.42 -16.67 -5.80
N ALA A 123 -13.27 -15.79 -6.31
CA ALA A 123 -13.70 -15.80 -7.70
C ALA A 123 -12.58 -15.24 -8.59
N THR A 124 -12.51 -15.70 -9.83
CA THR A 124 -11.47 -15.25 -10.79
C THR A 124 -11.52 -13.76 -11.09
N SER A 125 -12.67 -13.10 -10.90
CA SER A 125 -12.80 -11.65 -11.02
C SER A 125 -12.17 -10.88 -9.87
N GLU A 126 -12.05 -11.48 -8.69
CA GLU A 126 -11.46 -10.84 -7.49
C GLU A 126 -9.92 -10.92 -7.49
N MET A 127 -9.36 -11.86 -8.24
CA MET A 127 -7.92 -12.15 -8.22
C MET A 127 -7.04 -11.03 -8.81
N PRO A 128 -7.41 -10.34 -9.90
CA PRO A 128 -6.66 -9.17 -10.38
C PRO A 128 -6.60 -8.03 -9.36
N GLU A 129 -7.67 -7.83 -8.58
CA GLU A 129 -7.75 -6.81 -7.53
C GLU A 129 -6.70 -7.07 -6.42
N ILE A 130 -6.25 -8.32 -6.24
CA ILE A 130 -5.18 -8.70 -5.30
C ILE A 130 -3.79 -8.35 -5.84
N ALA A 131 -3.59 -8.26 -7.16
CA ALA A 131 -2.32 -7.75 -7.69
C ALA A 131 -2.28 -6.22 -7.75
N GLU A 132 -3.45 -5.59 -7.91
CA GLU A 132 -3.60 -4.16 -7.67
C GLU A 132 -3.46 -3.80 -6.19
N TYR A 133 -3.74 -4.78 -5.30
CA TYR A 133 -3.27 -4.74 -3.92
C TYR A 133 -1.74 -4.87 -3.91
N SER A 134 -1.08 -3.74 -4.12
CA SER A 134 0.32 -3.57 -3.75
C SER A 134 0.36 -3.26 -2.25
N PRO A 135 0.78 -4.20 -1.36
CA PRO A 135 1.18 -3.84 -0.01
C PRO A 135 2.54 -3.11 -0.03
N GLY A 136 3.00 -2.61 -1.18
CA GLY A 136 3.86 -1.46 -1.23
C GLY A 136 3.10 -0.29 -0.63
N LEU A 137 3.12 -0.21 0.71
CA LEU A 137 2.70 0.90 1.55
C LEU A 137 2.53 2.14 0.69
N VAL A 138 1.29 2.51 0.35
CA VAL A 138 1.05 3.83 -0.24
C VAL A 138 1.76 4.77 0.71
N GLY A 139 2.76 5.53 0.25
CA GLY A 139 3.56 6.32 1.17
C GLY A 139 2.64 7.24 1.96
N GLN A 140 3.00 7.60 3.19
CA GLN A 140 2.28 8.71 3.81
C GLN A 140 2.62 9.99 3.06
N ALA A 141 1.66 10.90 2.99
CA ALA A 141 1.94 12.26 2.55
C ALA A 141 3.08 12.86 3.38
N THR A 142 3.93 13.68 2.77
CA THR A 142 5.08 14.31 3.44
C THR A 142 5.21 15.79 3.08
N ASN A 143 6.15 16.49 3.71
CA ASN A 143 6.46 17.90 3.44
C ASN A 143 5.23 18.82 3.51
N PRO A 144 4.53 18.86 4.66
CA PRO A 144 3.36 19.71 4.81
C PRO A 144 3.70 21.19 4.70
N SER A 145 2.84 21.93 4.03
CA SER A 145 2.84 23.39 4.03
C SER A 145 1.41 23.90 4.06
N PRO A 146 1.04 24.82 4.97
CA PRO A 146 1.86 25.35 6.05
C PRO A 146 2.00 24.37 7.23
N ALA A 147 3.02 24.60 8.06
CA ALA A 147 3.21 23.92 9.33
C ALA A 147 3.87 24.88 10.34
N GLY A 148 3.52 24.74 11.62
CA GLY A 148 4.09 25.55 12.71
C GLY A 148 3.40 26.89 12.95
N ASP A 149 4.08 27.82 13.59
CA ASP A 149 3.49 29.08 14.07
C ASP A 149 3.59 30.24 13.05
N ASP A 150 2.83 31.31 13.32
CA ASP A 150 2.88 32.61 12.63
C ASP A 150 2.59 32.54 11.12
N VAL A 151 1.56 31.76 10.77
CA VAL A 151 1.14 31.55 9.38
C VAL A 151 0.16 32.64 8.95
N CYS A 152 0.40 33.25 7.78
CA CYS A 152 -0.52 34.21 7.17
C CYS A 152 -1.89 33.56 6.91
N PRO A 153 -3.02 34.26 7.14
CA PRO A 153 -4.37 33.67 7.06
C PRO A 153 -4.81 33.25 5.63
N ASN A 154 -4.12 33.71 4.59
CA ASN A 154 -4.40 33.32 3.20
C ASN A 154 -3.77 31.97 2.86
N VAL A 155 -4.26 30.90 3.47
CA VAL A 155 -3.64 29.57 3.40
C VAL A 155 -4.20 28.71 2.26
N VAL A 156 -3.29 28.03 1.57
CA VAL A 156 -3.55 26.81 0.80
C VAL A 156 -2.65 25.73 1.38
N LEU A 157 -3.24 24.61 1.78
CA LEU A 157 -2.54 23.41 2.23
C LEU A 157 -1.87 22.76 1.02
N SER A 158 -0.66 22.27 1.15
CA SER A 158 0.04 21.49 0.14
C SER A 158 0.98 20.47 0.77
N TRP A 159 1.15 19.35 0.08
CA TRP A 159 1.98 18.25 0.53
C TRP A 159 2.71 17.62 -0.66
N THR A 160 3.67 16.76 -0.35
CA THR A 160 4.21 15.78 -1.30
C THR A 160 3.38 14.51 -1.16
N ALA A 161 2.77 14.08 -2.26
CA ALA A 161 2.02 12.82 -2.31
C ALA A 161 2.89 11.64 -1.87
N GLY A 162 2.26 10.70 -1.18
CA GLY A 162 2.82 9.39 -0.89
C GLY A 162 3.23 8.64 -2.16
N GLU A 163 4.23 7.76 -2.04
CA GLU A 163 4.56 6.84 -3.12
C GLU A 163 3.32 6.01 -3.49
N TYR A 164 3.02 5.92 -4.79
CA TYR A 164 1.83 5.23 -5.33
C TYR A 164 0.47 5.84 -5.00
N ALA A 165 0.39 7.02 -4.39
CA ALA A 165 -0.90 7.69 -4.18
C ALA A 165 -1.52 8.16 -5.51
N GLU A 166 -2.80 7.84 -5.72
CA GLU A 166 -3.60 8.30 -6.87
C GLU A 166 -4.52 9.46 -6.50
N THR A 167 -5.11 9.40 -5.30
CA THR A 167 -6.00 10.45 -4.79
C THR A 167 -5.80 10.68 -3.30
N HIS A 168 -6.34 11.78 -2.80
CA HIS A 168 -6.09 12.28 -1.44
C HIS A 168 -7.39 12.58 -0.70
N ASN A 169 -7.52 12.05 0.52
CA ASN A 169 -8.55 12.47 1.46
C ASN A 169 -7.98 13.52 2.42
N VAL A 170 -8.47 14.75 2.30
CA VAL A 170 -8.03 15.89 3.12
C VAL A 170 -8.93 16.04 4.33
N TYR A 171 -8.34 15.92 5.53
CA TYR A 171 -9.00 16.19 6.80
C TYR A 171 -8.43 17.48 7.38
N PHE A 172 -9.30 18.41 7.76
CA PHE A 172 -8.92 19.74 8.26
C PHE A 172 -9.90 20.20 9.35
N GLY A 173 -9.38 20.69 10.47
CA GLY A 173 -10.22 21.18 11.56
C GLY A 173 -9.43 21.81 12.71
N THR A 174 -10.15 22.18 13.78
CA THR A 174 -9.57 22.81 14.98
C THR A 174 -9.39 21.85 16.16
N ASP A 175 -9.76 20.58 15.99
CA ASP A 175 -9.71 19.53 17.01
C ASP A 175 -8.80 18.40 16.51
N GLU A 176 -7.61 18.29 17.13
CA GLU A 176 -6.59 17.30 16.77
C GLU A 176 -7.13 15.87 16.85
N ALA A 177 -7.93 15.55 17.87
CA ALA A 177 -8.46 14.21 18.07
C ALA A 177 -9.46 13.85 16.96
N LYS A 178 -10.32 14.78 16.55
CA LYS A 178 -11.22 14.55 15.41
C LYS A 178 -10.46 14.38 14.10
N VAL A 179 -9.44 15.22 13.86
CA VAL A 179 -8.57 15.09 12.69
C VAL A 179 -7.77 13.79 12.74
N THR A 180 -7.46 13.27 13.93
CA THR A 180 -6.80 11.97 14.10
C THR A 180 -7.76 10.81 13.89
N ASP A 181 -8.99 10.86 14.37
CA ASP A 181 -9.88 9.69 14.42
C ASP A 181 -10.80 9.56 13.20
N ALA A 182 -11.04 10.65 12.47
CA ALA A 182 -11.92 10.64 11.32
C ALA A 182 -11.44 9.67 10.23
N ASN A 183 -12.40 9.14 9.47
CA ASN A 183 -12.18 8.37 8.24
C ASN A 183 -13.31 8.70 7.23
N THR A 184 -13.30 8.05 6.06
CA THR A 184 -14.25 8.30 4.98
C THR A 184 -15.70 7.95 5.35
N THR A 185 -15.90 7.01 6.28
CA THR A 185 -17.22 6.61 6.81
C THR A 185 -17.64 7.44 8.02
N GLU A 186 -16.74 7.65 8.97
CA GLU A 186 -16.94 8.45 10.17
C GLU A 186 -16.11 9.74 10.09
N GLN A 187 -16.65 10.73 9.36
CA GLN A 187 -15.90 11.94 9.00
C GLN A 187 -15.67 12.92 10.15
N LEU A 188 -16.41 12.77 11.26
CA LEU A 188 -16.38 13.63 12.46
C LEU A 188 -16.47 15.16 12.19
N GLY A 189 -16.96 15.54 11.00
CA GLY A 189 -17.07 16.92 10.55
C GLY A 189 -15.75 17.57 10.11
N VAL A 190 -14.69 16.79 9.87
CA VAL A 190 -13.36 17.31 9.49
C VAL A 190 -12.91 16.87 8.09
N LEU A 191 -13.59 15.94 7.42
CA LEU A 191 -13.31 15.63 6.01
C LEU A 191 -13.77 16.80 5.12
N VAL A 192 -12.83 17.41 4.38
CA VAL A 192 -13.09 18.62 3.57
C VAL A 192 -12.90 18.40 2.08
N SER A 193 -12.27 17.30 1.69
CA SER A 193 -12.12 16.85 0.31
C SER A 193 -12.99 15.61 0.03
N PRO A 194 -13.57 15.47 -1.17
CA PRO A 194 -14.39 14.31 -1.52
C PRO A 194 -13.60 13.00 -1.49
N VAL A 195 -14.26 11.94 -1.01
CA VAL A 195 -13.71 10.59 -0.82
C VAL A 195 -13.12 9.97 -2.11
N GLU A 196 -13.60 10.39 -3.28
CA GLU A 196 -13.20 9.83 -4.59
C GLU A 196 -12.98 10.94 -5.62
N GLY A 197 -11.96 11.79 -5.49
CA GLY A 197 -11.67 12.70 -6.61
C GLY A 197 -10.66 13.83 -6.46
N GLN A 198 -9.95 13.97 -5.34
CA GLN A 198 -8.86 14.95 -5.29
C GLN A 198 -7.55 14.32 -5.75
N THR A 199 -7.04 14.77 -6.90
CA THR A 199 -5.74 14.35 -7.46
C THR A 199 -4.67 15.43 -7.26
N GLU A 200 -5.07 16.65 -6.92
CA GLU A 200 -4.15 17.73 -6.63
C GLU A 200 -3.56 17.60 -5.22
N ASN A 201 -2.24 17.79 -5.13
CA ASN A 201 -1.49 17.79 -3.87
C ASN A 201 -1.65 19.09 -3.06
N TYR A 202 -2.79 19.77 -3.19
CA TYR A 202 -3.10 21.01 -2.49
C TYR A 202 -4.60 21.22 -2.26
N TYR A 203 -4.96 21.89 -1.17
CA TYR A 203 -6.35 22.19 -0.81
C TYR A 203 -6.49 23.59 -0.18
N PRO A 204 -7.53 24.38 -0.49
CA PRO A 204 -8.59 24.09 -1.45
C PRO A 204 -8.10 24.21 -2.90
N THR A 205 -8.76 23.52 -3.84
CA THR A 205 -8.43 23.61 -5.28
C THR A 205 -8.81 24.94 -5.92
N GLY A 206 -9.48 25.83 -5.17
CA GLY A 206 -9.72 27.22 -5.52
C GLY A 206 -9.83 28.12 -4.28
N GLY A 207 -9.22 29.30 -4.35
CA GLY A 207 -9.23 30.27 -3.25
C GLY A 207 -8.23 29.93 -2.14
N THR A 208 -8.59 30.28 -0.90
CA THR A 208 -7.84 30.00 0.32
C THR A 208 -8.80 29.53 1.41
N LEU A 209 -8.27 28.91 2.47
CA LEU A 209 -9.06 28.59 3.65
C LEU A 209 -9.54 29.87 4.37
N ASP A 210 -10.75 29.82 4.93
CA ASP A 210 -11.25 30.83 5.86
C ASP A 210 -10.74 30.52 7.27
N LEU A 211 -9.84 31.36 7.79
CA LEU A 211 -9.12 31.11 9.03
C LEU A 211 -9.24 32.27 10.03
N ASP A 212 -9.34 31.92 11.30
CA ASP A 212 -9.36 32.86 12.42
C ASP A 212 -7.92 33.19 12.88
N PHE A 213 -7.64 34.46 13.14
CA PHE A 213 -6.35 34.90 13.67
C PHE A 213 -6.06 34.27 15.04
N GLY A 214 -4.82 33.83 15.26
CA GLY A 214 -4.38 33.19 16.49
C GLY A 214 -4.95 31.80 16.75
N GLN A 215 -5.72 31.23 15.81
CA GLN A 215 -6.26 29.88 15.91
C GLN A 215 -5.26 28.85 15.38
N THR A 216 -5.14 27.73 16.10
CA THR A 216 -4.40 26.55 15.64
C THR A 216 -5.34 25.61 14.88
N TYR A 217 -4.89 25.15 13.73
CA TYR A 217 -5.59 24.19 12.89
C TYR A 217 -4.74 22.92 12.74
N TYR A 218 -5.43 21.79 12.65
CA TYR A 218 -4.87 20.47 12.46
C TYR A 218 -5.35 19.91 11.13
N TRP A 219 -4.47 19.18 10.44
CA TRP A 219 -4.82 18.60 9.16
C TRP A 219 -4.01 17.34 8.87
N ARG A 220 -4.59 16.48 8.04
CA ARG A 220 -4.05 15.18 7.69
C ARG A 220 -4.45 14.85 6.27
N ILE A 221 -3.60 14.12 5.57
CA ILE A 221 -3.87 13.57 4.26
C ILE A 221 -3.85 12.06 4.36
N ASP A 222 -4.96 11.41 4.01
CA ASP A 222 -4.94 9.97 3.78
C ASP A 222 -4.79 9.69 2.30
N GLU A 223 -3.79 8.87 1.96
CA GLU A 223 -3.37 8.57 0.60
C GLU A 223 -4.11 7.33 0.09
N VAL A 224 -4.71 7.44 -1.10
CA VAL A 224 -5.59 6.40 -1.66
C VAL A 224 -4.99 5.87 -2.96
N ASN A 225 -4.96 4.56 -3.09
CA ASN A 225 -4.55 3.85 -4.30
C ASN A 225 -5.44 2.60 -4.48
N GLY A 226 -6.59 2.76 -5.12
CA GLY A 226 -7.59 1.70 -5.31
C GLY A 226 -8.71 1.63 -4.25
N PRO A 227 -9.50 0.53 -4.24
CA PRO A 227 -10.75 0.41 -3.47
C PRO A 227 -10.58 0.04 -1.99
N SER A 228 -9.33 -0.09 -1.51
CA SER A 228 -9.01 -0.43 -0.12
C SER A 228 -9.09 0.79 0.81
N ASP A 229 -8.92 0.54 2.11
CA ASP A 229 -8.84 1.63 3.10
C ASP A 229 -7.65 2.56 2.78
N PRO A 230 -7.86 3.89 2.77
CA PRO A 230 -6.78 4.86 2.58
C PRO A 230 -5.63 4.66 3.56
N ASN A 231 -4.37 4.85 3.11
CA ASN A 231 -3.26 4.91 4.04
C ASN A 231 -3.30 6.22 4.83
N LYS A 232 -3.41 6.10 6.14
CA LYS A 232 -3.60 7.22 7.05
C LYS A 232 -2.32 8.02 7.23
N GLY A 233 -2.37 9.32 6.99
CA GLY A 233 -1.23 10.21 7.14
C GLY A 233 -0.94 10.62 8.59
N ASP A 234 0.18 11.31 8.76
CA ASP A 234 0.50 12.02 10.00
C ASP A 234 -0.38 13.26 10.16
N VAL A 235 -0.69 13.61 11.41
CA VAL A 235 -1.41 14.85 11.72
C VAL A 235 -0.42 16.00 11.83
N TRP A 236 -0.62 17.00 10.98
CA TRP A 236 0.14 18.24 10.98
C TRP A 236 -0.68 19.37 11.56
N TRP A 237 0.00 20.45 11.94
CA TRP A 237 -0.65 21.60 12.55
C TRP A 237 0.02 22.90 12.13
N PHE A 238 -0.76 23.97 12.18
CA PHE A 238 -0.23 25.32 12.11
C PHE A 238 -1.08 26.31 12.93
N THR A 239 -0.47 27.41 13.36
CA THR A 239 -1.15 28.51 14.07
C THR A 239 -1.11 29.76 13.20
N VAL A 240 -2.29 30.32 12.96
CA VAL A 240 -2.43 31.58 12.21
C VAL A 240 -1.88 32.73 13.02
N GLU A 241 -1.23 33.69 12.36
CA GLU A 241 -0.76 34.93 13.00
C GLU A 241 -1.86 35.54 13.89
N PRO A 242 -1.53 36.15 15.04
CA PRO A 242 -2.54 36.66 15.98
C PRO A 242 -3.24 37.94 15.49
N TYR A 243 -2.68 38.61 14.48
CA TYR A 243 -3.22 39.83 13.87
C TYR A 243 -2.54 40.12 12.54
N SER A 244 -3.27 40.69 11.58
CA SER A 244 -2.66 41.20 10.33
C SER A 244 -2.09 42.59 10.56
N ILE A 245 -0.77 42.77 10.40
CA ILE A 245 -0.19 44.11 10.27
C ILE A 245 -0.33 44.55 8.81
N GLN A 246 -1.33 45.37 8.52
CA GLN A 246 -1.37 46.13 7.28
C GLN A 246 -0.21 47.14 7.30
N ILE A 247 0.81 46.96 6.47
CA ILE A 247 1.80 48.03 6.24
C ILE A 247 1.05 49.11 5.44
N PRO A 248 0.79 50.30 6.00
CA PRO A 248 0.09 51.34 5.25
C PRO A 248 0.94 51.71 4.04
N ASN A 249 0.34 51.75 2.86
CA ASN A 249 1.01 52.05 1.59
C ASN A 249 1.50 53.51 1.48
N THR A 250 1.73 54.20 2.60
CA THR A 250 1.95 55.65 2.68
C THR A 250 3.40 56.07 2.82
N SER A 251 4.40 55.20 2.66
CA SER A 251 5.79 55.61 2.29
C SER A 251 6.75 54.42 2.14
N ILE A 252 6.64 53.66 1.05
CA ILE A 252 7.86 53.04 0.49
C ILE A 252 8.55 54.12 -0.33
N THR A 253 9.29 55.02 0.34
CA THR A 253 10.21 55.91 -0.36
C THR A 253 11.50 55.13 -0.59
N ALA A 254 11.68 54.62 -1.82
CA ALA A 254 12.99 54.17 -2.24
C ALA A 254 13.92 55.38 -2.32
N THR A 255 14.71 55.63 -1.27
CA THR A 255 15.79 56.62 -1.32
C THR A 255 16.98 55.98 -2.04
N ALA A 256 17.07 56.19 -3.35
CA ALA A 256 18.30 55.96 -4.09
C ALA A 256 19.24 57.15 -3.83
N ASP A 257 20.33 56.93 -3.12
CA ASP A 257 21.39 57.92 -2.93
C ASP A 257 22.56 57.56 -3.87
N SER A 258 22.60 58.17 -5.05
CA SER A 258 23.72 58.03 -5.99
C SER A 258 24.62 59.25 -5.90
N THR A 259 25.61 59.19 -5.00
CA THR A 259 26.74 60.12 -5.02
C THR A 259 27.98 59.45 -5.62
N SER A 260 28.23 59.72 -6.90
CA SER A 260 29.61 59.94 -7.35
C SER A 260 29.61 60.77 -8.63
N ALA A 261 30.11 61.99 -8.48
CA ALA A 261 30.44 62.94 -9.52
C ALA A 261 31.50 62.40 -10.49
N GLY A 262 31.34 62.70 -11.78
CA GLY A 262 32.34 62.44 -12.81
C GLY A 262 31.85 62.86 -14.18
N GLY A 263 31.97 64.17 -14.47
CA GLY A 263 31.74 64.75 -15.80
C GLY A 263 32.77 64.31 -16.84
N PRO A 264 32.66 64.81 -18.09
CA PRO A 264 32.87 64.04 -19.31
C PRO A 264 34.26 64.24 -19.92
N GLU A 265 34.83 63.21 -20.55
CA GLU A 265 35.87 63.41 -21.57
C GLU A 265 35.66 62.51 -22.80
N LYS A 266 35.41 63.17 -23.94
CA LYS A 266 35.64 62.66 -25.30
C LYS A 266 37.07 62.13 -25.41
N THR A 267 37.34 61.11 -26.23
CA THR A 267 38.24 61.22 -27.38
C THR A 267 38.07 60.03 -28.33
N LEU A 268 37.84 60.37 -29.61
CA LEU A 268 38.02 59.66 -30.90
C LEU A 268 37.56 58.20 -31.05
#